data_AF-A0A432TWR4-F1
#
_entry.id   AF-A0A432TWR4-F1
#
_cell.length_a   1.000
_cell.length_b   1.000
_cell.length_c   1.000
_cell.angle_alpha   90.00
_cell.angle_beta   90.00
_cell.angle_gamma   90.00
#
_symmetry.space_group_name_H-M   'P 1'
#
loop_
_entity.id
_entity.type
_entity.pdbx_description
1 polymer ?
#
loop_
_entity_poly.entity_id
_entity_poly.type
_entity_poly.pdbx_seq_one_letter_code
_entity_poly.pdbx_strand_id
1 'polypeptide(L)'
;MKKLLLTTLTVFAISSANAGAGVALSGSQNWGAGNNACVLAVGAANAENKKAKKADFEWRDTGKMIKAAGKAGGDKCVAIAAAAKEQALDAQQQAKDQANAGPQNHGIKINLF
;
A
#
# COMPACT_ATOMS: atom_id res chain seq x y z
N MET A 1 3.53 26.19 28.43
CA MET A 1 3.93 24.88 27.88
C MET A 1 3.28 23.76 28.69
N LYS A 2 2.34 23.02 28.10
CA LYS A 2 1.93 21.68 28.57
C LYS A 2 1.45 20.93 27.33
N LYS A 3 2.21 19.90 27.00
CA LYS A 3 2.21 19.16 25.74
C LYS A 3 0.99 18.23 25.74
N LEU A 4 0.04 18.43 24.82
CA LEU A 4 -0.94 17.39 24.53
C LEU A 4 -0.28 16.38 23.59
N LEU A 5 0.21 15.32 24.21
CA LEU A 5 0.59 14.07 23.54
C LEU A 5 -0.71 13.41 23.06
N LEU A 6 -1.06 13.54 21.79
CA LEU A 6 -2.07 12.68 21.15
C LEU A 6 -1.35 11.54 20.42
N THR A 7 -1.00 10.51 21.18
CA THR A 7 -0.67 9.18 20.64
C THR A 7 -1.97 8.42 20.39
N THR A 8 -2.59 8.63 19.24
CA THR A 8 -3.64 7.72 18.74
C THR A 8 -3.00 6.72 17.80
N LEU A 9 -2.44 5.68 18.41
CA LEU A 9 -1.98 4.48 17.72
C LEU A 9 -3.22 3.73 17.22
N THR A 10 -3.66 3.98 15.99
CA THR A 10 -4.70 3.16 15.36
C THR A 10 -4.09 1.81 15.04
N VAL A 11 -4.37 0.82 15.89
CA VAL A 11 -4.06 -0.58 15.64
C VAL A 11 -4.86 -1.02 14.42
N PHE A 12 -4.21 -1.12 13.27
CA PHE A 12 -4.78 -1.76 12.09
C PHE A 12 -4.82 -3.26 12.37
N ALA A 13 -5.98 -3.76 12.80
CA ALA A 13 -6.21 -5.19 12.95
C ALA A 13 -6.08 -5.84 11.57
N ILE A 14 -4.99 -6.57 11.35
CA ILE A 14 -4.79 -7.41 10.16
C ILE A 14 -5.81 -8.55 10.26
N SER A 15 -6.98 -8.35 9.66
CA SER A 15 -7.93 -9.43 9.40
C SER A 15 -7.36 -10.28 8.27
N SER A 16 -6.82 -11.45 8.62
CA SER A 16 -6.39 -12.47 7.67
C SER A 16 -7.60 -13.32 7.26
N ALA A 17 -8.34 -12.83 6.28
CA ALA A 17 -9.26 -13.58 5.43
C ALA A 17 -9.38 -12.75 4.15
N ASN A 18 -8.96 -13.22 2.98
CA ASN A 18 -9.61 -14.32 2.27
C ASN A 18 -8.60 -15.14 1.46
N ALA A 19 -8.69 -16.46 1.61
CA ALA A 19 -8.50 -17.36 0.49
C ALA A 19 -9.60 -17.08 -0.54
N GLY A 20 -9.23 -16.95 -1.81
CA GLY A 20 -10.16 -16.99 -2.93
C GLY A 20 -10.55 -15.64 -3.55
N ALA A 21 -9.67 -15.11 -4.38
CA ALA A 21 -10.09 -14.42 -5.60
C ALA A 21 -9.10 -14.83 -6.69
N GLY A 22 -9.45 -15.90 -7.40
CA GLY A 22 -8.74 -16.36 -8.58
C GLY A 22 -8.72 -15.25 -9.62
N VAL A 23 -7.60 -14.54 -9.74
CA VAL A 23 -7.20 -13.97 -11.02
C VAL A 23 -6.70 -15.17 -11.84
N ALA A 24 -7.55 -15.64 -12.76
CA ALA A 24 -7.14 -16.57 -13.79
C ALA A 24 -6.00 -15.93 -14.60
N LEU A 25 -4.75 -16.24 -14.25
CA LEU A 25 -3.58 -15.90 -15.03
C LEU A 25 -3.46 -16.92 -16.16
N SER A 26 -4.27 -16.74 -17.21
CA SER A 26 -3.97 -17.32 -18.52
C SER A 26 -2.78 -16.57 -19.11
N GLY A 27 -1.58 -17.15 -19.02
CA GLY A 27 -0.42 -16.61 -19.73
C GLY A 27 0.93 -17.11 -19.23
N SER A 28 1.41 -18.20 -19.84
CA SER A 28 2.81 -18.63 -19.93
C SER A 28 3.53 -18.99 -18.62
N GLN A 29 3.61 -20.30 -18.36
CA GLN A 29 4.50 -20.87 -17.35
C GLN A 29 5.96 -20.74 -17.83
N ASN A 30 6.64 -19.68 -17.42
CA ASN A 30 8.08 -19.52 -17.67
C ASN A 30 8.88 -20.41 -16.71
N TRP A 31 9.42 -21.52 -17.24
CA TRP A 31 10.26 -22.52 -16.56
C TRP A 31 11.67 -21.99 -16.18
N GLY A 32 11.70 -20.89 -15.43
CA GLY A 32 12.91 -20.28 -14.85
C GLY A 32 12.60 -19.27 -13.73
N ALA A 33 11.37 -19.28 -13.20
CA ALA A 33 10.78 -18.16 -12.47
C ALA A 33 11.29 -17.91 -11.04
N GLY A 34 12.06 -18.82 -10.43
CA GLY A 34 12.48 -18.68 -9.03
C GLY A 34 13.28 -17.39 -8.75
N ASN A 35 14.09 -16.93 -9.71
CA ASN A 35 14.86 -15.70 -9.59
C ASN A 35 14.20 -14.49 -10.30
N ASN A 36 13.39 -14.72 -11.34
CA ASN A 36 12.74 -13.65 -12.09
C ASN A 36 11.46 -13.14 -11.40
N ALA A 37 10.69 -14.01 -10.73
CA ALA A 37 9.45 -13.61 -10.05
C ALA A 37 9.69 -12.59 -8.93
N CYS A 38 10.75 -12.80 -8.14
CA CYS A 38 11.19 -11.84 -7.12
C CYS A 38 11.54 -10.48 -7.73
N VAL A 39 12.33 -10.46 -8.81
CA VAL A 39 12.73 -9.22 -9.50
C VAL A 39 11.52 -8.47 -10.05
N LEU A 40 10.60 -9.19 -10.70
CA LEU A 40 9.35 -8.62 -11.22
C LEU A 40 8.47 -8.05 -10.10
N ALA A 41 8.32 -8.79 -8.99
CA ALA A 41 7.53 -8.36 -7.85
C ALA A 41 8.12 -7.11 -7.18
N VAL A 42 9.45 -7.08 -6.96
CA VAL A 42 10.17 -5.91 -6.44
C VAL A 42 10.05 -4.72 -7.38
N GLY A 43 10.15 -4.95 -8.69
CA GLY A 43 9.97 -3.93 -9.72
C GLY A 43 8.57 -3.32 -9.68
N ALA A 44 7.53 -4.15 -9.57
CA ALA A 44 6.14 -3.70 -9.46
C ALA A 44 5.90 -2.89 -8.17
N ALA A 45 6.39 -3.36 -7.02
CA ALA A 45 6.28 -2.63 -5.76
C ALA A 45 6.99 -1.27 -5.82
N ASN A 46 8.18 -1.22 -6.43
CA ASN A 46 8.93 0.02 -6.61
C ASN A 46 8.20 1.02 -7.53
N ALA A 47 7.58 0.53 -8.61
CA ALA A 47 6.80 1.37 -9.52
C ALA A 47 5.60 2.03 -8.82
N GLU A 48 4.84 1.28 -8.03
CA GLU A 48 3.72 1.83 -7.25
C GLU A 48 4.22 2.77 -6.14
N ASN A 49 5.29 2.40 -5.44
CA ASN A 49 5.85 3.25 -4.38
C ASN A 49 6.38 4.58 -4.92
N LYS A 50 6.90 4.61 -6.16
CA LYS A 50 7.25 5.86 -6.85
C LYS A 50 6.03 6.74 -7.13
N LYS A 51 4.86 6.16 -7.42
CA LYS A 51 3.62 6.95 -7.60
C LYS A 51 3.16 7.54 -6.26
N ALA A 52 3.19 6.75 -5.18
CA ALA A 52 2.93 7.24 -3.83
C ALA A 52 3.90 8.37 -3.44
N LYS A 53 5.20 8.22 -3.75
CA LYS A 53 6.21 9.24 -3.53
C LYS A 53 5.93 10.54 -4.28
N LYS A 54 5.52 10.45 -5.56
CA LYS A 54 5.15 11.63 -6.36
C LYS A 54 3.97 12.41 -5.76
N ALA A 55 3.13 11.74 -4.96
CA ALA A 55 2.04 12.37 -4.25
C ALA A 55 2.45 12.85 -2.84
N ASP A 56 3.69 12.64 -2.41
CA ASP A 56 4.18 12.86 -1.03
C ASP A 56 3.54 11.94 0.04
N PHE A 57 3.03 10.78 -0.38
CA PHE A 57 2.43 9.76 0.48
C PHE A 57 3.28 8.49 0.63
N GLU A 58 4.54 8.48 0.20
CA GLU A 58 5.42 7.32 0.41
C GLU A 58 5.59 7.02 1.90
N TRP A 59 5.17 5.82 2.32
CA TRP A 59 5.43 5.35 3.67
C TRP A 59 6.85 4.77 3.76
N ARG A 60 7.58 5.20 4.79
CA ARG A 60 8.96 4.74 5.06
C ARG A 60 9.09 3.22 5.09
N ASP A 61 8.10 2.54 5.67
CA ASP A 61 8.16 1.10 5.89
C ASP A 61 7.92 0.33 4.59
N THR A 62 7.13 0.85 3.65
CA THR A 62 7.02 0.32 2.28
C THR A 62 8.38 0.27 1.58
N GLY A 63 9.14 1.37 1.64
CA GLY A 63 10.49 1.42 1.08
C GLY A 63 11.46 0.45 1.75
N LYS A 64 11.31 0.18 3.05
CA LYS A 64 12.09 -0.85 3.77
C LYS A 64 11.69 -2.26 3.36
N MET A 65 10.40 -2.53 3.17
CA MET A 65 9.91 -3.83 2.71
C MET A 65 10.43 -4.17 1.31
N ILE A 66 10.43 -3.21 0.39
CA ILE A 66 11.02 -3.41 -0.96
C ILE A 66 12.50 -3.80 -0.86
N LYS A 67 13.27 -3.14 0.01
CA LYS A 67 14.69 -3.50 0.25
C LYS A 67 14.83 -4.87 0.92
N ALA A 68 13.94 -5.22 1.84
CA ALA A 68 13.95 -6.51 2.51
C ALA A 68 13.59 -7.66 1.54
N ALA A 69 12.66 -7.44 0.62
CA ALA A 69 12.31 -8.40 -0.43
C ALA A 69 13.53 -8.75 -1.28
N GLY A 70 14.28 -7.74 -1.74
CA GLY A 70 15.51 -7.94 -2.51
C GLY A 70 16.61 -8.71 -1.77
N LYS A 71 16.60 -8.70 -0.42
CA LYS A 71 17.53 -9.47 0.41
C LYS A 71 17.04 -10.89 0.74
N ALA A 72 15.72 -11.13 0.71
CA ALA A 72 15.13 -12.39 1.14
C ALA A 72 15.26 -13.50 0.08
N GLY A 73 15.16 -13.15 -1.21
CA GLY A 73 15.15 -14.13 -2.32
C GLY A 73 13.94 -15.07 -2.31
N GLY A 74 13.78 -15.83 -3.40
CA GLY A 74 12.75 -16.88 -3.55
C GLY A 74 11.31 -16.43 -3.25
N ASP A 75 10.50 -17.35 -2.73
CA ASP A 75 9.08 -17.11 -2.44
C ASP A 75 8.87 -16.01 -1.38
N LYS A 76 9.78 -15.94 -0.41
CA LYS A 76 9.75 -14.89 0.62
C LYS A 76 9.92 -13.50 0.03
N CYS A 77 10.76 -13.35 -0.99
CA CYS A 77 10.86 -12.09 -1.72
C CYS A 77 9.53 -11.72 -2.37
N VAL A 78 8.90 -12.66 -3.08
CA VAL A 78 7.62 -12.40 -3.77
C VAL A 78 6.55 -11.97 -2.78
N ALA A 79 6.44 -12.64 -1.63
CA ALA A 79 5.47 -12.30 -0.58
C ALA A 79 5.71 -10.89 0.01
N ILE A 80 6.96 -10.57 0.37
CA ILE A 80 7.29 -9.25 0.93
C ILE A 80 7.06 -8.14 -0.12
N ALA A 81 7.44 -8.39 -1.38
CA ALA A 81 7.24 -7.44 -2.46
C ALA A 81 5.75 -7.23 -2.79
N ALA A 82 4.93 -8.28 -2.76
CA ALA A 82 3.49 -8.17 -2.93
C ALA A 82 2.85 -7.31 -1.83
N ALA A 83 3.18 -7.55 -0.57
CA ALA A 83 2.70 -6.74 0.55
C ALA A 83 3.16 -5.28 0.45
N ALA A 84 4.41 -5.04 0.02
CA ALA A 84 4.90 -3.68 -0.21
C ALA A 84 4.16 -2.97 -1.36
N LYS A 85 3.78 -3.71 -2.41
CA LYS A 85 2.98 -3.16 -3.50
C LYS A 85 1.60 -2.73 -3.02
N GLU A 86 0.94 -3.54 -2.19
CA GLU A 86 -0.37 -3.19 -1.60
C GLU A 86 -0.29 -1.92 -0.77
N GLN A 87 0.70 -1.81 0.13
CA GLN A 87 0.91 -0.59 0.92
C GLN A 87 1.17 0.65 0.04
N ALA A 88 1.88 0.48 -1.08
CA ALA A 88 2.09 1.58 -2.02
C ALA A 88 0.80 2.00 -2.77
N LEU A 89 -0.12 1.06 -3.01
CA LEU A 89 -1.44 1.37 -3.59
C LEU A 89 -2.33 2.08 -2.56
N ASP A 90 -2.33 1.62 -1.31
CA ASP A 90 -3.08 2.26 -0.22
C ASP A 90 -2.59 3.69 0.02
N ALA A 91 -1.27 3.91 0.00
CA ALA A 91 -0.68 5.23 0.07
C ALA A 91 -1.12 6.15 -1.08
N GLN A 92 -1.20 5.62 -2.32
CA GLN A 92 -1.75 6.37 -3.44
C GLN A 92 -3.24 6.69 -3.24
N GLN A 93 -4.02 5.77 -2.66
CA GLN A 93 -5.42 6.02 -2.39
C GLN A 93 -5.60 7.07 -1.29
N GLN A 94 -4.82 6.98 -0.21
CA GLN A 94 -4.79 7.99 0.84
C GLN A 94 -4.50 9.39 0.28
N ALA A 95 -3.60 9.49 -0.70
CA ALA A 95 -3.32 10.76 -1.37
C ALA A 95 -4.56 11.34 -2.06
N LYS A 96 -5.32 10.50 -2.77
CA LYS A 96 -6.56 10.91 -3.44
C LYS A 96 -7.63 11.30 -2.43
N ASP A 97 -7.78 10.53 -1.36
CA ASP A 97 -8.79 10.77 -0.33
C ASP A 97 -8.51 12.09 0.40
N GLN A 98 -7.24 12.39 0.71
CA GLN A 98 -6.86 13.68 1.31
C GLN A 98 -7.06 14.85 0.36
N ALA A 99 -6.79 14.70 -0.94
CA ALA A 99 -7.10 15.74 -1.92
C ALA A 99 -8.60 16.03 -2.01
N ASN A 100 -9.45 15.02 -1.74
CA ASN A 100 -10.90 15.13 -1.76
C ASN A 100 -11.51 15.42 -0.37
N ALA A 101 -10.70 15.52 0.69
CA ALA A 101 -11.12 15.80 2.06
C ALA A 101 -11.39 17.31 2.27
N GLY A 102 -12.16 17.92 1.37
CA GLY A 102 -12.72 19.26 1.54
C GLY A 102 -13.96 19.23 2.43
N PRO A 103 -14.47 20.40 2.89
CA PRO A 103 -15.69 20.47 3.68
C PRO A 103 -16.85 19.81 2.91
N GLN A 104 -17.38 18.72 3.43
CA GLN A 104 -18.70 18.26 3.05
C GLN A 104 -19.69 19.26 3.65
N ASN A 105 -19.95 20.37 2.95
CA ASN A 105 -21.09 21.22 3.22
C ASN A 105 -22.36 20.41 2.89
N HIS A 106 -22.66 19.38 3.69
CA HIS A 106 -24.04 18.97 3.91
C HIS A 106 -24.74 20.24 4.35
N GLY A 107 -25.56 20.79 3.47
CA GLY A 107 -26.24 22.06 3.68
C GLY A 107 -27.09 22.01 4.93
N ILE A 108 -26.50 22.36 6.07
CA ILE A 108 -27.22 22.76 7.26
C ILE A 108 -27.87 24.08 6.87
N LYS A 109 -29.06 23.98 6.28
CA LYS A 109 -30.02 25.07 6.26
C LYS A 109 -30.40 25.26 7.72
N ILE A 110 -29.68 26.16 8.40
CA ILE A 110 -30.15 26.72 9.65
C ILE A 110 -31.40 27.53 9.29
N ASN A 111 -32.57 26.88 9.32
CA ASN A 111 -33.84 27.59 9.32
C ASN A 111 -33.96 28.26 10.69
N LEU A 112 -33.44 29.49 10.74
CA LEU A 112 -33.70 30.42 11.83
C LEU A 112 -35.08 31.05 11.56
N PHE A 113 -36.12 30.39 12.06
CA PHE A 113 -37.47 30.96 12.24
C PHE A 113 -37.93 30.65 13.66
#